data_AF-A0A212JA82-F1
#
_entry.id   AF-A0A212JA82-F1
#
_cell.length_a   1.000
_cell.length_b   1.000
_cell.length_c   1.000
_cell.angle_alpha   90.00
_cell.angle_beta   90.00
_cell.angle_gamma   90.00
#
_symmetry.space_group_name_H-M   'P 1'
#
loop_
_entity.id
_entity.type
_entity.pdbx_description
1 polymer ?
#
loop_
_entity_poly.entity_id
_entity_poly.type
_entity_poly.pdbx_seq_one_letter_code
_entity_poly.pdbx_strand_id
1 'polypeptide(L)'
;MKKLFIIIATMGLMYSCGGGTQKGQEEKASVDEFSEIAKQVKDEHNAKNSLDYQGTYTGKIPTASGEGMVVSITLSDSTFVKNTEYVNKKNSKSEEKGKYTWNAAGNTIVLDGVKDAPNQYFVGENTLTQLDMEGNKITGDMADLYILKK
;
A
#
# COMPACT_ATOMS: atom_id res chain seq x y z
N MET A 1 10.21 -43.62 -4.47
CA MET A 1 10.13 -45.02 -4.93
C MET A 1 8.65 -45.36 -5.05
N LYS A 2 8.08 -45.24 -6.26
CA LYS A 2 7.72 -46.35 -7.18
C LYS A 2 6.45 -47.08 -6.70
N LYS A 3 5.29 -46.51 -7.01
CA LYS A 3 4.28 -47.01 -7.98
C LYS A 3 3.76 -48.41 -7.65
N LEU A 4 2.47 -48.53 -7.38
CA LEU A 4 1.72 -49.77 -7.61
C LEU A 4 0.33 -49.45 -8.21
N PHE A 5 0.05 -50.16 -9.29
CA PHE A 5 -1.08 -50.06 -10.20
C PHE A 5 -2.26 -50.89 -9.72
N ILE A 6 -3.51 -50.47 -10.02
CA ILE A 6 -4.57 -51.40 -10.44
C ILE A 6 -5.32 -50.78 -11.62
N ILE A 7 -5.29 -51.52 -12.72
CA ILE A 7 -5.99 -51.34 -13.99
C ILE A 7 -7.33 -52.07 -13.86
N ILE A 8 -8.44 -51.41 -14.18
CA ILE A 8 -9.67 -52.09 -14.59
C ILE A 8 -10.06 -51.53 -15.96
N ALA A 9 -9.73 -52.30 -16.98
CA ALA A 9 -10.24 -52.15 -18.32
C ALA A 9 -11.63 -52.80 -18.37
N THR A 10 -12.67 -52.03 -18.70
CA THR A 10 -13.90 -52.59 -19.24
C THR A 10 -14.24 -51.85 -20.53
N MET A 11 -14.14 -52.62 -21.60
CA MET A 11 -14.48 -52.28 -22.97
C MET A 11 -16.00 -52.10 -23.05
N GLY A 12 -16.46 -50.86 -23.21
CA GLY A 12 -17.86 -50.52 -23.51
C GLY A 12 -17.97 -50.13 -24.98
N LEU A 13 -18.80 -50.87 -25.71
CA LEU A 13 -19.00 -50.85 -27.15
C LEU A 13 -19.34 -49.46 -27.72
N MET A 14 -18.76 -49.16 -28.89
CA MET A 14 -19.17 -48.05 -29.74
C MET A 14 -20.62 -48.26 -30.22
N TYR A 15 -21.46 -47.22 -30.10
CA TYR A 15 -22.62 -47.05 -30.98
C TYR A 15 -22.81 -45.55 -31.31
N SER A 16 -22.62 -45.28 -32.60
CA SER A 16 -23.36 -44.36 -33.45
C SER A 16 -23.37 -42.85 -33.14
N CYS A 17 -22.84 -42.13 -34.12
CA CYS A 17 -23.10 -40.73 -34.45
C CYS A 17 -24.58 -40.34 -34.28
N GLY A 18 -24.79 -39.26 -33.54
CA GLY A 18 -25.90 -38.33 -33.69
C GLY A 18 -25.33 -36.95 -33.40
N GLY A 19 -25.23 -36.10 -34.42
CA GLY A 19 -24.66 -34.75 -34.31
C GLY A 19 -25.41 -33.94 -33.25
N GLY A 20 -24.72 -33.66 -32.16
CA GLY A 20 -25.19 -32.78 -31.10
C GLY A 20 -24.00 -31.97 -30.64
N THR A 21 -23.91 -30.75 -31.17
CA THR A 21 -22.95 -29.71 -30.78
C THR A 21 -22.79 -29.70 -29.27
N GLN A 22 -21.54 -29.87 -28.83
CA GLN A 22 -21.12 -29.79 -27.44
C GLN A 22 -21.61 -28.46 -26.87
N LYS A 23 -22.61 -28.51 -25.98
CA LYS A 23 -22.84 -27.43 -25.03
C LYS A 23 -21.63 -27.43 -24.09
N GLY A 24 -20.66 -26.58 -24.41
CA GLY A 24 -19.68 -26.13 -23.45
C GLY A 24 -20.43 -25.62 -22.23
N GLN A 25 -20.14 -26.22 -21.09
CA GLN A 25 -20.59 -25.76 -19.79
C GLN A 25 -19.86 -24.44 -19.53
N GLU A 26 -20.50 -23.32 -19.87
CA GLU A 26 -20.16 -22.02 -19.31
C GLU A 26 -20.41 -22.10 -17.80
N GLU A 27 -19.34 -22.30 -17.05
CA GLU A 27 -19.30 -22.05 -15.62
C GLU A 27 -19.41 -20.53 -15.44
N LYS A 28 -20.63 -20.04 -15.24
CA LYS A 28 -20.87 -18.64 -14.89
C LYS A 28 -20.33 -18.40 -13.49
N ALA A 29 -19.11 -17.87 -13.40
CA ALA A 29 -18.59 -17.26 -12.18
C ALA A 29 -19.67 -16.31 -11.62
N SER A 30 -20.07 -16.52 -10.37
CA SER A 30 -21.06 -15.65 -9.74
C SER A 30 -20.43 -14.27 -9.54
N VAL A 31 -21.23 -13.22 -9.70
CA VAL A 31 -20.77 -11.83 -9.53
C VAL A 31 -20.26 -11.60 -8.11
N ASP A 32 -20.83 -12.33 -7.15
CA ASP A 32 -20.42 -12.32 -5.74
C ASP A 32 -19.06 -12.96 -5.52
N GLU A 33 -18.77 -14.09 -6.18
CA GLU A 33 -17.48 -14.78 -6.12
C GLU A 33 -16.37 -13.98 -6.81
N PHE A 34 -16.67 -13.33 -7.95
CA PHE A 34 -15.73 -12.39 -8.58
C PHE A 34 -15.48 -11.15 -7.72
N SER A 35 -16.51 -10.64 -7.03
CA SER A 35 -16.41 -9.50 -6.10
C SER A 35 -15.57 -9.85 -4.86
N GLU A 36 -15.74 -11.04 -4.29
CA GLU A 36 -14.94 -11.55 -3.18
C GLU A 36 -13.47 -11.72 -3.58
N ILE A 37 -13.19 -12.33 -4.73
CA ILE A 37 -11.83 -12.49 -5.26
C ILE A 37 -11.20 -11.12 -5.54
N ALA A 38 -11.93 -10.19 -6.17
CA ALA A 38 -11.41 -8.84 -6.44
C ALA A 38 -11.10 -8.07 -5.14
N LYS A 39 -11.88 -8.28 -4.08
CA LYS A 39 -11.62 -7.69 -2.76
C LYS A 39 -10.39 -8.30 -2.09
N GLN A 40 -10.24 -9.63 -2.12
CA GLN A 40 -9.06 -10.34 -1.61
C GLN A 40 -7.77 -9.88 -2.33
N VAL A 41 -7.81 -9.83 -3.67
CA VAL A 41 -6.67 -9.37 -4.49
C VAL A 41 -6.30 -7.92 -4.17
N LYS A 42 -7.28 -7.05 -3.94
CA LYS A 42 -7.04 -5.65 -3.54
C LYS A 42 -6.40 -5.54 -2.15
N ASP A 43 -6.80 -6.38 -1.20
CA ASP A 43 -6.25 -6.38 0.15
C ASP A 43 -4.80 -6.90 0.17
N GLU A 44 -4.42 -7.78 -0.76
CA GLU A 44 -3.05 -8.30 -0.87
C GLU A 44 -2.08 -7.34 -1.59
N HIS A 45 -2.54 -6.59 -2.62
CA HIS A 45 -1.71 -5.70 -3.43
C HIS A 45 -1.80 -4.23 -3.00
N ASN A 46 -1.16 -3.89 -1.88
CA ASN A 46 -1.04 -2.51 -1.39
C ASN A 46 0.42 -2.11 -1.12
N ALA A 47 0.65 -0.85 -0.76
CA ALA A 47 1.99 -0.31 -0.52
C ALA A 47 2.73 -1.07 0.58
N LYS A 48 2.03 -1.38 1.68
CA LYS A 48 2.58 -2.11 2.83
C LYS A 48 3.18 -3.47 2.44
N ASN A 49 2.52 -4.18 1.52
CA ASN A 49 2.92 -5.53 1.12
C ASN A 49 3.80 -5.56 -0.13
N SER A 50 3.78 -4.50 -0.96
CA SER A 50 4.38 -4.52 -2.31
C SER A 50 5.63 -3.66 -2.45
N LEU A 51 5.84 -2.67 -1.58
CA LEU A 51 6.95 -1.71 -1.70
C LEU A 51 8.05 -1.97 -0.66
N ASP A 52 9.30 -1.73 -1.04
CA ASP A 52 10.41 -1.56 -0.09
C ASP A 52 10.39 -0.15 0.52
N TYR A 53 9.37 0.10 1.34
CA TYR A 53 9.08 1.41 1.89
C TYR A 53 9.96 1.78 3.10
N GLN A 54 10.76 0.87 3.63
CA GLN A 54 11.63 1.17 4.76
C GLN A 54 12.81 2.05 4.32
N GLY A 55 13.27 2.95 5.17
CA GLY A 55 14.35 3.88 4.82
C GLY A 55 14.07 5.32 5.24
N THR A 56 14.91 6.24 4.77
CA THR A 56 14.88 7.65 5.17
C THR A 56 14.37 8.51 4.04
N TYR A 57 13.33 9.28 4.30
CA TYR A 57 12.69 10.18 3.35
C TYR A 57 12.92 11.61 3.77
N THR A 58 13.33 12.49 2.85
CA THR A 58 13.61 13.89 3.17
C THR A 58 12.93 14.83 2.18
N GLY A 59 12.51 15.99 2.67
CA GLY A 59 11.92 17.05 1.86
C GLY A 59 11.85 18.38 2.58
N LYS A 60 11.61 19.45 1.82
CA LYS A 60 11.38 20.79 2.35
C LYS A 60 9.91 21.13 2.22
N ILE A 61 9.23 21.26 3.36
CA ILE A 61 7.78 21.52 3.44
C ILE A 61 7.55 23.02 3.69
N PRO A 62 6.61 23.66 2.97
CA PRO A 62 6.28 25.06 3.22
C PRO A 62 5.67 25.25 4.61
N THR A 63 5.95 26.39 5.21
CA THR A 63 5.36 26.85 6.48
C THR A 63 4.59 28.14 6.24
N ALA A 64 3.71 28.53 7.15
CA ALA A 64 2.99 29.81 7.07
C ALA A 64 3.93 31.04 7.03
N SER A 65 5.17 30.91 7.51
CA SER A 65 6.20 31.95 7.44
C SER A 65 6.94 32.03 6.10
N GLY A 66 6.66 31.12 5.16
CA GLY A 66 7.23 31.11 3.81
C GLY A 66 8.60 30.44 3.67
N GLU A 67 9.46 30.47 4.70
CA GLU A 67 10.82 29.92 4.60
C GLU A 67 10.85 28.37 4.54
N GLY A 68 9.84 27.72 5.11
CA GLY A 68 9.69 26.28 5.15
C GLY A 68 10.46 25.59 6.28
N MET A 69 10.32 24.29 6.34
CA MET A 69 11.05 23.40 7.25
C MET A 69 11.58 22.18 6.49
N VAL A 70 12.77 21.73 6.85
CA VAL A 70 13.31 20.45 6.37
C VAL A 70 12.77 19.35 7.28
N VAL A 71 12.12 18.36 6.68
CA VAL A 71 11.59 17.19 7.37
C VAL A 71 12.34 15.96 6.87
N SER A 72 12.77 15.12 7.79
CA SER A 72 13.34 13.80 7.50
C SER A 72 12.63 12.74 8.33
N ILE A 73 12.15 11.66 7.71
CA ILE A 73 11.47 10.55 8.37
C ILE A 73 12.19 9.26 8.02
N THR A 74 12.73 8.59 9.02
CA THR A 74 13.27 7.23 8.89
C THR A 74 12.23 6.23 9.36
N LEU A 75 11.85 5.29 8.49
CA LEU A 75 10.96 4.18 8.80
C LEU A 75 11.76 2.87 8.93
N SER A 76 11.53 2.18 10.05
CA SER A 76 11.94 0.79 10.28
C SER A 76 10.71 -0.12 10.32
N ASP A 77 10.83 -1.39 10.72
CA ASP A 77 9.73 -2.39 10.71
C ASP A 77 8.41 -1.90 11.30
N SER A 78 8.45 -1.18 12.43
CA SER A 78 7.24 -0.67 13.10
C SER A 78 7.46 0.64 13.84
N THR A 79 8.63 1.25 13.66
CA THR A 79 9.04 2.47 14.37
C THR A 79 9.50 3.53 13.39
N PHE A 80 9.40 4.78 13.81
CA PHE A 80 9.88 5.91 13.05
C PHE A 80 10.81 6.80 13.88
N VAL A 81 11.66 7.54 13.19
CA VAL A 81 12.35 8.73 13.69
C VAL A 81 12.04 9.87 12.73
N LYS A 82 11.43 10.95 13.24
CA LYS A 82 11.13 12.17 12.47
C LYS A 82 11.97 13.30 13.00
N ASN A 83 12.75 13.92 12.12
CA ASN A 83 13.50 15.13 12.38
C ASN A 83 12.84 16.30 11.66
N THR A 84 12.79 17.46 12.31
CA THR A 84 12.31 18.70 11.71
C THR A 84 13.26 19.83 12.06
N GLU A 85 13.60 20.65 11.07
CA GLU A 85 14.43 21.85 11.24
C GLU A 85 13.81 23.02 10.46
N TYR A 86 13.52 24.12 11.14
CA TYR A 86 13.01 25.31 10.47
C TYR A 86 14.15 26.05 9.79
N VAL A 87 13.95 26.37 8.50
CA VAL A 87 14.92 27.12 7.71
C VAL A 87 15.16 28.48 8.37
N ASN A 88 16.43 28.94 8.38
CA ASN A 88 16.88 30.22 8.95
C ASN A 88 16.59 30.45 10.45
N LYS A 89 16.11 29.44 11.18
CA LYS A 89 15.80 29.56 12.61
C LYS A 89 16.82 28.78 13.45
N LYS A 90 17.58 29.49 14.27
CA LYS A 90 18.55 28.89 15.21
C LYS A 90 17.82 28.03 16.25
N ASN A 91 18.44 26.93 16.64
CA ASN A 91 17.93 26.00 17.67
C ASN A 91 16.51 25.50 17.41
N SER A 92 16.18 25.27 16.13
CA SER A 92 14.83 24.87 15.70
C SER A 92 14.70 23.37 15.43
N LYS A 93 15.77 22.60 15.64
CA LYS A 93 15.79 21.15 15.45
C LYS A 93 14.93 20.49 16.51
N SER A 94 14.02 19.64 16.07
CA SER A 94 13.25 18.74 16.92
C SER A 94 13.31 17.32 16.39
N GLU A 95 13.25 16.36 17.30
CA GLU A 95 13.20 14.93 17.01
C GLU A 95 11.98 14.32 17.68
N GLU A 96 11.23 13.54 16.92
CA GLU A 96 10.08 12.76 17.38
C GLU A 96 10.35 11.28 17.06
N LYS A 97 10.11 10.40 18.02
CA LYS A 97 10.31 8.95 17.88
C LYS A 97 9.09 8.21 18.37
N GLY A 98 8.71 7.16 17.66
CA GLY A 98 7.53 6.40 18.04
C GLY A 98 7.31 5.18 17.18
N LYS A 99 6.10 4.62 17.31
CA LYS A 99 5.58 3.59 16.42
C LYS A 99 4.76 4.24 15.32
N TYR A 100 4.53 3.52 14.24
CA TYR A 100 3.53 3.91 13.26
C TYR A 100 2.61 2.74 12.97
N THR A 101 1.38 3.07 12.58
CA THR A 101 0.37 2.10 12.16
C THR A 101 0.00 2.32 10.70
N TRP A 102 -0.57 1.32 10.06
CA TRP A 102 -1.10 1.43 8.70
C TRP A 102 -2.62 1.61 8.74
N ASN A 103 -3.15 2.41 7.82
CA ASN A 103 -4.59 2.42 7.59
C ASN A 103 -5.08 1.07 7.04
N ALA A 104 -6.41 0.87 7.04
CA ALA A 104 -7.02 -0.38 6.57
C ALA A 104 -6.68 -0.71 5.10
N ALA A 105 -6.43 0.31 4.26
CA ALA A 105 -6.07 0.14 2.86
C ALA A 105 -4.58 -0.21 2.62
N GLY A 106 -3.76 -0.23 3.68
CA GLY A 106 -2.33 -0.56 3.57
C GLY A 106 -1.53 0.41 2.69
N ASN A 107 -1.97 1.67 2.56
CA ASN A 107 -1.34 2.66 1.69
C ASN A 107 -0.91 3.95 2.42
N THR A 108 -1.28 4.10 3.69
CA THR A 108 -0.98 5.28 4.49
C THR A 108 -0.48 4.85 5.86
N ILE A 109 0.62 5.45 6.31
CA ILE A 109 1.11 5.29 7.67
C ILE A 109 0.64 6.45 8.55
N VAL A 110 0.42 6.17 9.82
CA VAL A 110 0.05 7.13 10.87
C VAL A 110 1.14 7.10 11.94
N LEU A 111 1.81 8.22 12.16
CA LEU A 111 2.86 8.34 13.17
C LEU A 111 2.22 8.51 14.56
N ASP A 112 2.40 7.53 15.44
CA ASP A 112 1.82 7.55 16.78
C ASP A 112 2.51 8.62 17.65
N GLY A 113 1.71 9.30 18.49
CA GLY A 113 2.21 10.31 19.44
C GLY A 113 2.28 11.74 18.87
N VAL A 114 2.10 11.92 17.56
CA VAL A 114 1.99 13.24 16.92
C VAL A 114 0.52 13.66 16.89
N LYS A 115 0.14 14.71 17.63
CA LYS A 115 -1.28 15.13 17.79
C LYS A 115 -1.61 16.52 17.24
N ASP A 116 -0.68 17.47 17.35
CA ASP A 116 -0.90 18.87 16.98
C ASP A 116 -0.29 19.24 15.62
N ALA A 117 0.00 18.23 14.79
CA ALA A 117 0.57 18.38 13.46
C ALA A 117 0.12 17.21 12.56
N PRO A 118 0.14 17.36 11.23
CA PRO A 118 -0.24 16.27 10.34
C PRO A 118 0.73 15.10 10.53
N ASN A 119 0.15 13.93 10.81
CA ASN A 119 0.88 12.72 11.18
C ASN A 119 0.65 11.55 10.22
N GLN A 120 -0.15 11.76 9.17
CA GLN A 120 -0.46 10.75 8.17
C GLN A 120 0.37 10.98 6.91
N TYR A 121 0.94 9.89 6.37
CA TYR A 121 1.75 9.92 5.17
C TYR A 121 1.31 8.83 4.21
N PHE A 122 0.91 9.21 2.99
CA PHE A 122 0.66 8.27 1.92
C PHE A 122 1.98 7.71 1.41
N VAL A 123 2.07 6.38 1.34
CA VAL A 123 3.28 5.66 0.94
C VAL A 123 3.23 5.37 -0.55
N GLY A 124 4.18 5.92 -1.28
CA GLY A 124 4.42 5.62 -2.69
C GLY A 124 5.80 4.99 -2.88
N GLU A 125 6.11 4.60 -4.11
CA GLU A 125 7.44 4.11 -4.44
C GLU A 125 8.48 5.20 -4.16
N ASN A 126 9.41 4.92 -3.25
CA ASN A 126 10.47 5.83 -2.79
C ASN A 126 9.97 7.22 -2.32
N THR A 127 8.69 7.32 -1.92
CA THR A 127 8.08 8.58 -1.49
C THR A 127 7.17 8.42 -0.27
N LEU A 128 7.16 9.46 0.58
CA LEU A 128 6.12 9.70 1.57
C LEU A 128 5.47 11.04 1.27
N THR A 129 4.16 11.07 1.03
CA THR A 129 3.41 12.32 0.83
C THR A 129 2.68 12.67 2.12
N GLN A 130 3.02 13.82 2.73
CA GLN A 130 2.30 14.31 3.90
C GLN A 130 0.84 14.62 3.54
N LEU A 131 -0.09 14.09 4.33
CA LEU A 131 -1.51 14.40 4.22
C LEU A 131 -1.87 15.58 5.13
N ASP A 132 -3.05 16.15 4.95
CA ASP A 132 -3.56 17.18 5.86
C ASP A 132 -3.96 16.59 7.23
N MET A 133 -4.47 17.44 8.13
CA MET A 133 -4.89 17.04 9.48
C MET A 133 -6.03 16.01 9.47
N GLU A 134 -6.83 15.98 8.42
CA GLU A 134 -7.97 15.08 8.27
C GLU A 134 -7.58 13.78 7.54
N GLY A 135 -6.37 13.70 7.00
CA GLY A 135 -5.87 12.57 6.23
C GLY A 135 -6.20 12.65 4.74
N ASN A 136 -6.55 13.82 4.22
CA ASN A 136 -6.75 14.01 2.79
C ASN A 136 -5.44 14.38 2.10
N LYS A 137 -5.34 14.05 0.80
CA LYS A 137 -4.24 14.53 -0.04
C LYS A 137 -4.36 16.04 -0.23
N ILE A 138 -3.25 16.73 -0.05
CA ILE A 138 -3.14 18.14 -0.40
C ILE A 138 -3.15 18.25 -1.94
N THR A 139 -3.98 19.14 -2.47
CA THR A 139 -4.20 19.31 -3.92
C THR A 139 -3.81 20.72 -4.39
N GLY A 140 -3.71 20.90 -5.71
CA GLY A 140 -3.35 22.16 -6.35
C GLY A 140 -1.85 22.32 -6.55
N ASP A 141 -1.41 23.53 -6.92
CA ASP A 141 -0.03 23.81 -7.37
C ASP A 141 1.04 23.53 -6.31
N MET A 142 0.66 23.42 -5.04
CA MET A 142 1.57 23.17 -3.92
C MET A 142 1.65 21.69 -3.52
N ALA A 143 0.86 20.80 -4.12
CA ALA A 143 0.76 19.39 -3.69
C ALA A 143 2.13 18.69 -3.63
N ASP A 144 2.96 18.91 -4.65
CA ASP A 144 4.27 18.26 -4.76
C ASP A 144 5.28 18.73 -3.69
N LEU A 145 5.03 19.89 -3.06
CA LEU A 145 5.88 20.42 -1.99
C LEU A 145 5.77 19.62 -0.68
N TYR A 146 4.78 18.73 -0.57
CA TYR A 146 4.53 17.88 0.58
C TYR A 146 5.06 16.45 0.40
N ILE A 147 5.81 16.20 -0.68
CA ILE A 147 6.43 14.90 -0.98
C ILE A 147 7.85 14.86 -0.40
N LEU A 148 8.09 13.88 0.47
CA LEU A 148 9.40 13.48 0.94
C LEU A 148 9.93 12.34 0.07
N LYS A 149 11.21 12.39 -0.31
CA LYS A 149 11.84 11.40 -1.20
C LYS A 149 12.92 10.61 -0.49
N LYS A 150 13.00 9.30 -0.76
CA LYS A 150 14.04 8.38 -0.27
C LYS A 150 15.37 8.61 -0.99
#